data_AF-A0A8C5PMK1-F1
#
_entry.id   AF-A0A8C5PMK1-F1
#
_cell.length_a   1.000
_cell.length_b   1.000
_cell.length_c   1.000
_cell.angle_alpha   90.00
_cell.angle_beta   90.00
_cell.angle_gamma   90.00
#
_symmetry.space_group_name_H-M   'P 1'
#
loop_
_entity.id
_entity.type
_entity.pdbx_description
1 polymer ?
#
loop_
_entity_poly.entity_id
_entity_poly.type
_entity_poly.pdbx_seq_one_letter_code
_entity_poly.pdbx_strand_id
1 'polypeptide(L)'
;MIERSMCLVCLDTPTGMELNDTNRALQILHGGGYEKNGANRWYDKPMQFVVGRDGVCGTICEHSPFDGIVLVQCTEYLLKYMKNSPKKLVRADSVSELPAPRRLRWKCSPEIQGYLGSSAEKLQRLVNNLDFTVYKFKNHGKEFIKKQRMSPDAYIQVSLQLAFYKCHGKLVPTYESASIRRFQMGRVENIRSSTTEVLSFVRAMVDEKNTVPIKKNVLTTSGLAANRAGRSSHQLLAEFRSRAQEDSRRRYEWCLTGDLPCQDQRGC
;
A
#
# COMPACT_ATOMS: atom_id res chain seq x y z
N MET A 1 9.16 -5.51 -26.80
CA MET A 1 10.41 -5.21 -26.06
C MET A 1 10.12 -4.78 -24.62
N ILE A 2 9.22 -3.82 -24.40
CA ILE A 2 8.86 -3.36 -23.03
C ILE A 2 8.28 -4.48 -22.17
N GLU A 3 7.28 -5.22 -22.67
CA GLU A 3 6.64 -6.34 -21.95
C GLU A 3 7.67 -7.34 -21.42
N ARG A 4 8.61 -7.76 -22.28
CA ARG A 4 9.66 -8.75 -21.98
C ARG A 4 10.88 -8.19 -21.24
N SER A 5 10.96 -6.88 -21.01
CA SER A 5 12.06 -6.29 -20.22
C SER A 5 12.02 -6.79 -18.78
N MET A 6 13.11 -6.69 -18.02
CA MET A 6 13.10 -7.12 -16.61
C MET A 6 12.32 -6.13 -15.74
N CYS A 7 12.64 -4.84 -15.84
CA CYS A 7 12.02 -3.73 -15.13
C CYS A 7 12.23 -2.45 -15.95
N LEU A 8 11.64 -1.35 -15.50
CA LEU A 8 11.95 -0.02 -16.03
C LEU A 8 12.82 0.77 -15.06
N VAL A 9 13.69 1.61 -15.62
CA VAL A 9 14.41 2.64 -14.87
C VAL A 9 13.99 3.98 -15.46
N CYS A 10 13.23 4.74 -14.70
CA CYS A 10 12.69 6.04 -15.08
C CYS A 10 13.66 7.13 -14.63
N LEU A 11 14.38 7.73 -15.58
CA LEU A 11 15.25 8.87 -15.34
C LEU A 11 14.42 10.15 -15.37
N ASP A 12 14.03 10.63 -14.19
CA ASP A 12 13.07 11.73 -14.06
C ASP A 12 13.74 13.10 -14.10
N THR A 13 13.03 14.05 -14.71
CA THR A 13 13.42 15.47 -14.71
C THR A 13 13.03 16.15 -13.41
N PRO A 14 13.76 17.22 -12.98
CA PRO A 14 13.42 17.96 -11.77
C PRO A 14 12.03 18.58 -11.85
N THR A 15 11.23 18.45 -10.80
CA THR A 15 9.84 18.94 -10.81
C THR A 15 9.68 20.39 -10.33
N GLY A 16 10.73 20.97 -9.75
CA GLY A 16 10.71 22.33 -9.17
C GLY A 16 9.93 22.45 -7.86
N MET A 17 9.37 21.35 -7.34
CA MET A 17 8.65 21.34 -6.06
C MET A 17 9.61 21.21 -4.87
N GLU A 18 9.19 21.67 -3.70
CA GLU A 18 9.93 21.44 -2.46
C GLU A 18 10.10 19.94 -2.20
N LEU A 19 11.31 19.51 -1.86
CA LEU A 19 11.68 18.10 -1.70
C LEU A 19 11.29 17.52 -0.33
N ASN A 20 10.04 17.69 0.10
CA ASN A 20 9.47 17.03 1.28
C ASN A 20 8.93 15.61 0.95
N ASP A 21 8.67 14.79 1.97
CA ASP A 21 8.26 13.39 1.78
C ASP A 21 6.93 13.25 1.00
N THR A 22 6.00 14.20 1.20
CA THR A 22 4.71 14.24 0.48
C THR A 22 4.92 14.45 -1.02
N ASN A 23 5.68 15.47 -1.42
CA ASN A 23 5.93 15.78 -2.82
C ASN A 23 6.74 14.68 -3.53
N ARG A 24 7.68 14.07 -2.82
CA ARG A 24 8.41 12.88 -3.30
C ARG A 24 7.44 11.73 -3.58
N ALA A 25 6.55 11.41 -2.64
CA ALA A 25 5.56 10.35 -2.79
C ALA A 25 4.60 10.63 -3.96
N LEU A 26 4.11 11.87 -4.13
CA LEU A 26 3.28 12.27 -5.26
C LEU A 26 3.99 12.06 -6.61
N GLN A 27 5.28 12.40 -6.70
CA GLN A 27 6.07 12.13 -7.92
C GLN A 27 6.20 10.63 -8.21
N ILE A 28 6.38 9.79 -7.19
CA ILE A 28 6.41 8.34 -7.36
C ILE A 28 5.05 7.80 -7.77
N LEU A 29 3.95 8.23 -7.13
CA LEU A 29 2.60 7.72 -7.39
C LEU A 29 2.15 7.97 -8.84
N HIS A 30 2.29 9.20 -9.34
CA HIS A 30 1.69 9.60 -10.62
C HIS A 30 2.58 10.49 -11.50
N GLY A 31 3.84 10.73 -11.13
CA GLY A 31 4.78 11.54 -11.93
C GLY A 31 4.46 13.03 -12.00
N GLY A 32 3.31 13.47 -11.49
CA GLY A 32 2.91 14.87 -11.37
C GLY A 32 2.18 15.42 -12.59
N GLY A 33 1.56 14.55 -13.39
CA GLY A 33 0.85 14.92 -14.61
C GLY A 33 1.72 14.81 -15.86
N TYR A 34 1.10 15.06 -17.02
CA TYR A 34 1.78 14.90 -18.31
C TYR A 34 2.86 15.96 -18.57
N GLU A 35 2.74 17.15 -17.96
CA GLU A 35 3.73 18.24 -18.08
C GLU A 35 5.00 18.00 -17.24
N LYS A 36 4.94 17.05 -16.29
CA LYS A 36 6.07 16.64 -15.45
C LYS A 36 6.58 15.26 -15.91
N ASN A 37 6.64 14.29 -15.01
CA ASN A 37 7.17 12.96 -15.26
C ASN A 37 6.08 11.90 -15.45
N GLY A 38 4.79 12.28 -15.50
CA GLY A 38 3.67 11.34 -15.64
C GLY A 38 3.69 10.53 -16.95
N ALA A 39 4.26 11.09 -18.02
CA ALA A 39 4.46 10.39 -19.29
C ALA A 39 5.74 9.52 -19.31
N ASN A 40 6.64 9.65 -18.32
CA ASN A 40 7.89 8.88 -18.24
C ASN A 40 7.69 7.54 -17.51
N ARG A 41 6.60 6.84 -17.83
CA ARG A 41 6.12 5.64 -17.12
C ARG A 41 5.56 4.61 -18.09
N TRP A 42 5.49 3.36 -17.65
CA TRP A 42 4.72 2.31 -18.29
C TRP A 42 4.06 1.44 -17.21
N TYR A 43 2.82 1.76 -16.87
CA TYR A 43 2.15 1.21 -15.68
C TYR A 43 1.84 -0.29 -15.77
N ASP A 44 1.81 -0.88 -16.98
CA ASP A 44 1.70 -2.34 -17.14
C ASP A 44 2.96 -3.10 -16.70
N LYS A 45 4.10 -2.39 -16.51
CA LYS A 45 5.33 -3.04 -16.07
C LYS A 45 5.29 -3.26 -14.56
N PRO A 46 5.47 -4.52 -14.07
CA PRO A 46 5.39 -4.85 -12.65
C PRO A 46 6.27 -3.99 -11.74
N MET A 47 7.46 -3.61 -12.21
CA MET A 47 8.43 -2.90 -11.40
C MET A 47 9.11 -1.79 -12.22
N GLN A 48 9.00 -0.57 -11.71
CA GLN A 48 9.63 0.63 -12.28
C GLN A 48 10.43 1.32 -11.18
N PHE A 49 11.73 1.53 -11.39
CA PHE A 49 12.62 2.27 -10.48
C PHE A 49 12.73 3.70 -10.95
N VAL A 50 12.27 4.65 -10.14
CA VAL A 50 12.41 6.08 -10.42
C VAL A 50 13.73 6.57 -9.85
N VAL A 51 14.51 7.25 -10.69
CA VAL A 51 15.75 7.93 -10.33
C VAL A 51 15.68 9.35 -10.88
N GLY A 52 15.19 10.26 -10.05
CA GLY A 52 15.07 11.68 -10.37
C GLY A 52 16.39 12.42 -10.28
N ARG A 53 16.60 13.35 -11.22
CA ARG A 53 17.79 14.21 -11.24
C ARG A 53 17.91 15.12 -10.02
N ASP A 54 16.80 15.42 -9.36
CA ASP A 54 16.68 16.18 -8.10
C ASP A 54 16.85 15.30 -6.85
N GLY A 55 17.17 14.01 -7.02
CA GLY A 55 17.38 13.05 -5.93
C GLY A 55 16.11 12.36 -5.44
N VAL A 56 14.97 12.58 -6.10
CA VAL A 56 13.74 11.81 -5.82
C VAL A 56 13.90 10.39 -6.38
N CYS A 57 13.99 9.40 -5.50
CA CYS A 57 14.13 8.01 -5.87
C CYS A 57 13.02 7.16 -5.23
N GLY A 58 12.56 6.14 -5.93
CA GLY A 58 11.53 5.24 -5.42
C GLY A 58 11.18 4.12 -6.39
N THR A 59 10.19 3.32 -6.03
CA THR A 59 9.68 2.23 -6.86
C THR A 59 8.19 2.36 -7.07
N ILE A 60 7.76 2.10 -8.30
CA ILE A 60 6.35 1.99 -8.69
C ILE A 60 6.09 0.52 -8.99
N CYS A 61 4.97 0.03 -8.49
CA CYS A 61 4.61 -1.37 -8.56
C CYS A 61 3.21 -1.50 -9.19
N GLU A 62 3.11 -2.32 -10.23
CA GLU A 62 1.83 -2.88 -10.64
C GLU A 62 1.48 -4.01 -9.66
N HIS A 63 0.28 -4.01 -9.09
CA HIS A 63 -0.04 -4.77 -7.87
C HIS A 63 -0.57 -6.20 -8.16
N SER A 64 -0.93 -6.50 -9.41
CA SER A 64 -1.45 -7.81 -9.80
C SER A 64 -0.49 -8.98 -9.54
N PRO A 65 0.85 -8.91 -9.79
CA PRO A 65 1.73 -10.08 -9.65
C PRO A 65 2.17 -10.37 -8.21
N PHE A 66 2.26 -9.38 -7.33
CA PHE A 66 2.76 -9.57 -5.96
C PHE A 66 2.28 -8.48 -4.99
N ASP A 67 2.35 -8.77 -3.70
CA ASP A 67 1.95 -7.87 -2.62
C ASP A 67 3.14 -7.07 -2.06
N GLY A 68 2.84 -6.01 -1.30
CA GLY A 68 3.85 -5.06 -0.80
C GLY A 68 5.01 -5.68 -0.03
N ILE A 69 4.81 -6.79 0.70
CA ILE A 69 5.90 -7.47 1.43
C ILE A 69 7.00 -7.95 0.47
N VAL A 70 6.64 -8.47 -0.70
CA VAL A 70 7.60 -8.95 -1.70
C VAL A 70 8.37 -7.76 -2.30
N LEU A 71 7.66 -6.67 -2.61
CA LEU A 71 8.26 -5.44 -3.12
C LEU A 71 9.28 -4.84 -2.15
N VAL A 72 8.92 -4.74 -0.86
CA VAL A 72 9.78 -4.19 0.19
C VAL A 72 11.02 -5.06 0.37
N GLN A 73 10.89 -6.38 0.43
CA GLN A 73 12.04 -7.29 0.55
C GLN A 73 13.01 -7.14 -0.63
N CYS A 74 12.49 -7.07 -1.85
CA CYS A 74 13.31 -6.83 -3.05
C CYS A 74 14.02 -5.47 -2.97
N THR A 75 13.29 -4.41 -2.63
CA THR A 75 13.83 -3.04 -2.55
C THR A 75 14.89 -2.91 -1.45
N GLU A 76 14.67 -3.46 -0.26
CA GLU A 76 15.64 -3.45 0.83
C GLU A 76 16.91 -4.22 0.48
N TYR A 77 16.77 -5.37 -0.20
CA TYR A 77 17.92 -6.12 -0.70
C TYR A 77 18.77 -5.28 -1.65
N LEU A 78 18.14 -4.63 -2.63
CA LEU A 78 18.82 -3.76 -3.59
C LEU A 78 19.52 -2.58 -2.90
N LEU A 79 18.84 -1.91 -1.96
CA LEU A 79 19.42 -0.80 -1.19
C LEU A 79 20.62 -1.26 -0.34
N LYS A 80 20.53 -2.44 0.28
CA LYS A 80 21.64 -3.03 1.05
C LYS A 80 22.81 -3.38 0.13
N TYR A 81 22.52 -3.95 -1.04
CA TYR A 81 23.52 -4.26 -2.05
C TYR A 81 24.24 -2.99 -2.53
N MET A 82 23.50 -1.93 -2.88
CA MET A 82 24.07 -0.65 -3.30
C MET A 82 25.00 -0.02 -2.25
N LYS A 83 24.67 -0.14 -0.95
CA LYS A 83 25.49 0.36 0.15
C LYS A 83 26.77 -0.45 0.38
N ASN A 84 26.68 -1.77 0.24
CA ASN A 84 27.76 -2.70 0.59
C ASN A 84 28.61 -3.13 -0.61
N SER A 85 28.17 -2.83 -1.84
CA SER A 85 28.89 -3.21 -3.06
C SER A 85 30.29 -2.62 -3.04
N PRO A 86 31.35 -3.42 -3.27
CA PRO A 86 32.70 -2.91 -3.29
C PRO A 86 32.81 -1.80 -4.35
N LYS A 87 33.38 -0.65 -3.98
CA LYS A 87 33.63 0.51 -4.87
C LYS A 87 34.55 0.20 -6.06
N LYS A 88 35.00 -1.04 -6.20
CA LYS A 88 35.61 -1.53 -7.43
C LYS A 88 34.51 -1.62 -8.49
N LEU A 89 34.20 -0.48 -9.10
CA LEU A 89 34.16 -0.43 -10.55
C LEU A 89 35.56 -0.93 -10.98
N VAL A 90 35.76 -2.26 -11.00
CA VAL A 90 36.81 -2.82 -11.84
C VAL A 90 36.43 -2.28 -13.19
N ARG A 91 37.22 -1.31 -13.67
CA ARG A 91 37.08 -0.79 -15.02
C ARG A 91 37.03 -2.05 -15.86
N ALA A 92 35.86 -2.39 -16.41
CA ALA A 92 35.76 -3.65 -17.14
C ALA A 92 36.87 -3.56 -18.20
N ASP A 93 37.76 -4.55 -18.25
CA ASP A 93 38.92 -4.51 -19.15
C ASP A 93 38.51 -4.50 -20.65
N SER A 94 37.21 -4.32 -20.95
CA SER A 94 36.56 -4.35 -22.26
C SER A 94 35.47 -3.28 -22.48
N VAL A 95 35.50 -2.11 -21.82
CA VAL A 95 34.50 -1.02 -22.05
C VAL A 95 34.53 -0.45 -23.49
N SER A 96 35.52 -0.79 -24.30
CA SER A 96 35.73 -0.18 -25.62
C SER A 96 34.69 -0.52 -26.69
N GLU A 97 33.84 -1.57 -26.54
CA GLU A 97 32.93 -2.01 -27.62
C GLU A 97 31.51 -2.43 -27.18
N LEU A 98 30.92 -1.78 -26.18
CA LEU A 98 29.49 -2.04 -25.89
C LEU A 98 28.59 -1.34 -26.93
N PRO A 99 27.58 -2.03 -27.49
CA PRO A 99 26.65 -1.40 -28.41
C PRO A 99 25.80 -0.34 -27.70
N ALA A 100 25.52 0.76 -28.40
CA ALA A 100 24.66 1.82 -27.87
C ALA A 100 23.23 1.28 -27.58
N PRO A 101 22.59 1.70 -26.48
CA PRO A 101 21.20 1.36 -26.20
C PRO A 101 20.27 1.74 -27.36
N ARG A 102 19.41 0.80 -27.77
CA ARG A 102 18.48 1.00 -28.89
C ARG A 102 17.26 1.81 -28.45
N ARG A 103 17.05 2.99 -29.07
CA ARG A 103 15.81 3.76 -28.91
C ARG A 103 14.62 3.01 -29.52
N LEU A 104 13.57 2.82 -28.72
CA LEU A 104 12.28 2.33 -29.19
C LEU A 104 11.60 3.41 -30.03
N ARG A 105 11.14 3.05 -31.23
CA ARG A 105 10.45 3.95 -32.16
C ARG A 105 8.97 3.59 -32.23
N TRP A 106 8.13 4.60 -32.38
CA TRP A 106 6.68 4.47 -32.42
C TRP A 106 6.14 5.08 -33.71
N LYS A 107 5.09 4.47 -34.27
CA LYS A 107 4.31 5.05 -35.36
C LYS A 107 3.03 5.60 -34.74
N CYS A 108 2.86 6.92 -34.74
CA CYS A 108 1.70 7.58 -34.16
C CYS A 108 0.74 8.01 -35.27
N SER A 109 -0.40 7.33 -35.37
CA SER A 109 -1.52 7.76 -36.23
C SER A 109 -2.29 8.92 -35.58
N PRO A 110 -3.14 9.65 -36.33
CA PRO A 110 -4.04 10.65 -35.76
C PRO A 110 -4.92 10.08 -34.63
N GLU A 111 -5.33 8.83 -34.74
CA GLU A 111 -6.09 8.12 -33.71
C GLU A 111 -5.28 7.98 -32.40
N ILE A 112 -4.02 7.54 -32.50
CA ILE A 112 -3.11 7.44 -31.33
C ILE A 112 -2.91 8.81 -30.69
N GLN A 113 -2.78 9.88 -31.49
CA GLN A 113 -2.68 11.24 -30.94
C GLN A 113 -3.94 11.63 -30.15
N GLY A 114 -5.14 11.24 -30.62
CA GLY A 114 -6.38 11.40 -29.87
C GLY A 114 -6.37 10.66 -28.53
N TYR A 115 -5.90 9.42 -28.50
CA TYR A 115 -5.77 8.65 -27.25
C TYR A 115 -4.74 9.25 -26.28
N LEU A 116 -3.63 9.79 -26.79
CA LEU A 116 -2.62 10.47 -25.98
C LEU A 116 -3.20 11.73 -25.33
N GLY A 117 -3.92 12.56 -26.10
CA GLY A 117 -4.59 13.75 -25.58
C GLY A 117 -5.62 13.39 -24.49
N SER A 118 -6.50 12.43 -24.75
CA SER A 118 -7.50 11.98 -23.77
C SER A 118 -6.85 11.41 -22.50
N SER A 119 -5.75 10.66 -22.63
CA SER A 119 -5.05 10.07 -21.49
C SER A 119 -4.31 11.12 -20.66
N ALA A 120 -3.74 12.13 -21.30
CA ALA A 120 -3.10 13.26 -20.62
C ALA A 120 -4.12 14.02 -19.73
N GLU A 121 -5.31 14.32 -20.27
CA GLU A 121 -6.39 14.95 -19.49
C GLU A 121 -6.87 14.07 -18.34
N LYS A 122 -7.07 12.76 -18.57
CA LYS A 122 -7.47 11.80 -17.54
C LYS A 122 -6.45 11.76 -16.40
N LEU A 123 -5.16 11.66 -16.73
CA LEU A 123 -4.07 11.69 -15.74
C LEU A 123 -4.09 13.00 -14.96
N GLN A 124 -4.26 14.14 -15.64
CA GLN A 124 -4.28 15.43 -14.97
C GLN A 124 -5.45 15.53 -13.97
N ARG A 125 -6.62 15.00 -14.30
CA ARG A 125 -7.76 14.93 -13.37
C ARG A 125 -7.44 14.05 -12.16
N LEU A 126 -6.80 12.90 -12.35
CA LEU A 126 -6.39 12.02 -11.25
C LEU A 126 -5.39 12.69 -10.32
N VAL A 127 -4.39 13.38 -10.88
CA VAL A 127 -3.39 14.15 -10.11
C VAL A 127 -4.08 15.24 -9.28
N ASN A 128 -4.99 16.01 -9.89
CA ASN A 128 -5.69 17.10 -9.20
C ASN A 128 -6.67 16.61 -8.13
N ASN A 129 -7.19 15.37 -8.25
CA ASN A 129 -8.16 14.80 -7.32
C ASN A 129 -7.52 14.08 -6.13
N LEU A 130 -6.21 13.81 -6.16
CA LEU A 130 -5.52 13.13 -5.07
C LEU A 130 -5.15 14.12 -3.95
N ASP A 131 -5.80 13.99 -2.79
CA ASP A 131 -5.34 14.60 -1.54
C ASP A 131 -4.46 13.59 -0.78
N PHE A 132 -3.20 13.95 -0.52
CA PHE A 132 -2.21 13.05 0.04
C PHE A 132 -1.23 13.80 0.94
N THR A 133 -0.91 13.19 2.09
CA THR A 133 0.10 13.71 3.03
C THR A 133 0.89 12.59 3.67
N VAL A 134 2.20 12.80 3.85
CA VAL A 134 3.04 11.92 4.67
C VAL A 134 3.12 12.48 6.09
N TYR A 135 2.40 11.84 7.01
CA TYR A 135 2.44 12.19 8.42
C TYR A 135 3.41 11.30 9.20
N LYS A 136 4.51 11.88 9.69
CA LYS A 136 5.49 11.19 10.54
C LYS A 136 5.16 11.38 12.02
N PHE A 137 4.51 10.39 12.62
CA PHE A 137 4.27 10.36 14.06
C PHE A 137 5.60 10.17 14.84
N LYS A 138 5.94 11.12 15.72
CA LYS A 138 7.24 11.17 16.42
C LYS A 138 7.16 10.87 17.92
N ASN A 139 5.96 10.80 18.51
CA ASN A 139 5.81 10.73 19.96
C ASN A 139 6.25 9.38 20.54
N HIS A 140 5.94 8.27 19.85
CA HIS A 140 6.39 6.93 20.22
C HIS A 140 6.29 5.97 19.03
N GLY A 141 6.77 4.74 19.21
CA GLY A 141 6.67 3.68 18.21
C GLY A 141 6.49 2.30 18.84
N LYS A 142 6.87 1.25 18.10
CA LYS A 142 6.66 -0.16 18.48
C LYS A 142 7.16 -0.52 19.88
N GLU A 143 8.25 0.09 20.35
CA GLU A 143 8.84 -0.22 21.66
C GLU A 143 7.92 0.19 22.82
N PHE A 144 7.25 1.36 22.71
CA PHE A 144 6.27 1.78 23.72
C PHE A 144 5.05 0.85 23.72
N ILE A 145 4.52 0.54 22.53
CA ILE A 145 3.31 -0.28 22.40
C ILE A 145 3.54 -1.69 22.96
N LYS A 146 4.71 -2.29 22.68
CA LYS A 146 5.09 -3.59 23.23
C LYS A 146 5.21 -3.58 24.75
N LYS A 147 5.69 -2.50 25.37
CA LYS A 147 5.71 -2.35 26.85
C LYS A 147 4.30 -2.39 27.46
N GLN A 148 3.29 -1.96 26.71
CA GLN A 148 1.88 -2.06 27.10
C GLN A 148 1.26 -3.44 26.82
N ARG A 149 2.07 -4.44 26.39
CA ARG A 149 1.64 -5.80 26.05
C ARG A 149 0.58 -5.85 24.93
N MET A 150 0.71 -4.95 23.94
CA MET A 150 -0.16 -4.90 22.76
C MET A 150 0.61 -5.16 21.47
N SER A 151 -0.05 -5.70 20.43
CA SER A 151 0.51 -5.72 19.08
C SER A 151 0.60 -4.29 18.53
N PRO A 152 1.75 -3.86 17.99
CA PRO A 152 1.86 -2.57 17.32
C PRO A 152 0.85 -2.38 16.19
N ASP A 153 0.58 -3.45 15.44
CA ASP A 153 -0.35 -3.44 14.31
C ASP A 153 -1.80 -3.20 14.77
N ALA A 154 -2.30 -4.05 15.69
CA ALA A 154 -3.62 -3.89 16.29
C ALA A 154 -3.81 -2.53 16.97
N TYR A 155 -2.77 -2.00 17.63
CA TYR A 155 -2.81 -0.68 18.25
C TYR A 155 -3.03 0.43 17.21
N ILE A 156 -2.33 0.38 16.08
CA ILE A 156 -2.51 1.35 15.00
C ILE A 156 -3.88 1.21 14.35
N GLN A 157 -4.35 -0.02 14.08
CA GLN A 157 -5.68 -0.25 13.51
C GLN A 157 -6.79 0.34 14.38
N VAL A 158 -6.78 0.08 15.69
CA VAL A 158 -7.76 0.65 16.62
C VAL A 158 -7.63 2.18 16.70
N SER A 159 -6.42 2.73 16.61
CA SER A 159 -6.20 4.18 16.57
C SER A 159 -6.77 4.82 15.30
N LEU A 160 -6.65 4.15 14.14
CA LEU A 160 -7.26 4.61 12.89
C LEU A 160 -8.79 4.59 12.97
N GLN A 161 -9.37 3.55 13.57
CA GLN A 161 -10.82 3.49 13.80
C GLN A 161 -11.31 4.62 14.72
N LEU A 162 -10.56 4.93 15.78
CA LEU A 162 -10.86 6.07 16.66
C LEU A 162 -10.75 7.41 15.92
N ALA A 163 -9.70 7.60 15.12
CA ALA A 163 -9.51 8.81 14.33
C ALA A 163 -10.68 9.01 13.35
N PHE A 164 -11.04 7.96 12.61
CA PHE A 164 -12.18 8.00 11.69
C PHE A 164 -13.49 8.29 12.42
N TYR A 165 -13.74 7.63 13.55
CA TYR A 165 -14.95 7.85 14.34
C TYR A 165 -15.04 9.29 14.88
N LYS A 166 -13.92 9.90 15.29
CA LYS A 166 -13.89 11.30 15.73
C LYS A 166 -14.23 12.28 14.60
N CYS A 167 -13.80 11.99 13.38
CA CYS A 167 -14.07 12.85 12.23
C CYS A 167 -15.50 12.69 11.68
N HIS A 168 -16.09 11.49 11.78
CA HIS A 168 -17.30 11.13 11.03
C HIS A 168 -18.47 10.61 11.88
N GLY A 169 -18.28 10.36 13.19
CA GLY A 169 -19.31 9.90 14.12
C GLY A 169 -19.76 8.44 13.92
N LYS A 170 -19.15 7.69 13.01
CA LYS A 170 -19.48 6.29 12.70
C LYS A 170 -18.25 5.49 12.31
N LEU A 171 -18.31 4.16 12.46
CA LEU A 171 -17.38 3.25 11.83
C LEU A 171 -17.87 2.86 10.44
N VAL A 172 -16.96 2.36 9.60
CA VAL A 172 -17.24 1.90 8.23
C VAL A 172 -16.53 0.58 7.96
N PRO A 173 -16.99 -0.23 6.99
CA PRO A 173 -16.27 -1.41 6.54
C PRO A 173 -14.81 -1.04 6.22
N THR A 174 -13.89 -1.65 6.97
CA THR A 174 -12.45 -1.37 6.84
C THR A 174 -11.75 -2.60 6.33
N TYR A 175 -10.89 -2.41 5.32
CA TYR A 175 -10.05 -3.45 4.76
C TYR A 175 -8.64 -3.37 5.34
N GLU A 176 -8.13 -4.52 5.79
CA GLU A 176 -6.74 -4.70 6.18
C GLU A 176 -6.18 -5.96 5.52
N SER A 177 -5.03 -5.83 4.85
CA SER A 177 -4.42 -6.94 4.12
C SER A 177 -3.76 -7.94 5.08
N ALA A 178 -4.21 -9.19 5.06
CA ALA A 178 -3.64 -10.29 5.81
C ALA A 178 -2.94 -11.28 4.88
N SER A 179 -1.62 -11.44 5.02
CA SER A 179 -0.87 -12.39 4.21
C SER A 179 -1.29 -13.84 4.49
N ILE A 180 -1.67 -14.55 3.43
CA ILE A 180 -1.97 -15.99 3.46
C ILE A 180 -0.88 -16.82 2.75
N ARG A 181 0.33 -16.25 2.59
CA ARG A 181 1.50 -16.87 1.93
C ARG A 181 1.98 -18.21 2.54
N ARG A 182 1.38 -18.65 3.64
CA ARG A 182 1.57 -19.98 4.22
C ARG A 182 0.92 -21.08 3.38
N PHE A 183 -0.07 -20.74 2.58
CA PHE A 183 -0.71 -21.62 1.62
C PHE A 183 -0.06 -21.48 0.24
N GLN A 184 -0.14 -22.53 -0.57
CA GLN A 184 0.34 -22.50 -1.95
C GLN A 184 -0.38 -21.42 -2.75
N MET A 185 0.37 -20.60 -3.51
CA MET A 185 -0.14 -19.43 -4.23
C MET A 185 -0.88 -18.40 -3.33
N GLY A 186 -0.68 -18.45 -2.01
CA GLY A 186 -1.35 -17.54 -1.08
C GLY A 186 -0.94 -16.09 -1.31
N ARG A 187 -1.94 -15.23 -1.51
CA ARG A 187 -1.82 -13.77 -1.62
C ARG A 187 -2.20 -13.12 -0.30
N VAL A 188 -3.33 -12.41 -0.29
CA VAL A 188 -3.88 -11.73 0.88
C VAL A 188 -5.35 -12.11 1.08
N GLU A 189 -5.79 -12.00 2.32
CA GLU A 189 -7.18 -12.05 2.74
C GLU A 189 -7.50 -10.74 3.49
N ASN A 190 -8.78 -10.45 3.70
CA ASN A 190 -9.23 -9.27 4.44
C ASN A 190 -9.36 -9.53 5.96
N ILE A 191 -8.73 -8.69 6.77
CA ILE A 191 -9.09 -8.48 8.18
C ILE A 191 -10.07 -7.31 8.26
N ARG A 192 -11.27 -7.57 8.79
CA ARG A 192 -12.27 -6.52 9.04
C ARG A 192 -12.01 -5.87 10.40
N SER A 193 -11.25 -4.76 10.42
CA SER A 193 -10.84 -4.09 11.66
C SER A 193 -11.98 -3.33 12.38
N SER A 194 -13.11 -3.09 11.70
CA SER A 194 -14.30 -2.41 12.23
C SER A 194 -15.22 -3.39 12.99
N THR A 195 -14.80 -3.85 14.17
CA THR A 195 -15.57 -4.80 15.00
C THR A 195 -16.48 -4.11 16.02
N THR A 196 -17.41 -4.87 16.62
CA THR A 196 -18.31 -4.38 17.68
C THR A 196 -17.55 -3.96 18.94
N GLU A 197 -16.44 -4.63 19.26
CA GLU A 197 -15.56 -4.26 20.37
C GLU A 197 -14.86 -2.94 20.07
N VAL A 198 -14.39 -2.73 18.84
CA VAL A 198 -13.80 -1.43 18.44
C VAL A 198 -14.85 -0.33 18.48
N LEU A 199 -16.07 -0.57 18.03
CA LEU A 199 -17.18 0.39 18.13
C LEU A 199 -17.45 0.81 19.58
N SER A 200 -17.46 -0.16 20.49
CA SER A 200 -17.64 0.10 21.92
C SER A 200 -16.50 0.96 22.49
N PHE A 201 -15.25 0.68 22.09
CA PHE A 201 -14.09 1.48 22.48
C PHE A 201 -14.14 2.91 21.96
N VAL A 202 -14.40 3.11 20.66
CA VAL A 202 -14.38 4.47 20.09
C VAL A 202 -15.50 5.34 20.67
N ARG A 203 -16.68 4.76 20.92
CA ARG A 203 -17.79 5.44 21.62
C ARG A 203 -17.38 5.84 23.02
N ALA A 204 -16.80 4.91 23.78
CA ALA A 204 -16.35 5.19 25.15
C ALA A 204 -15.27 6.28 25.20
N MET A 205 -14.38 6.34 24.21
CA MET A 205 -13.30 7.33 24.13
C MET A 205 -13.79 8.74 23.83
N VAL A 206 -14.80 8.89 22.96
CA VAL A 206 -15.37 10.18 22.55
C VAL A 206 -16.34 10.74 23.60
N ASP A 207 -17.01 9.88 24.36
CA ASP A 207 -17.87 10.31 25.45
C ASP A 207 -17.06 10.96 26.60
N GLU A 208 -17.39 12.22 26.88
CA GLU A 208 -16.76 13.05 27.92
C GLU A 208 -17.13 12.59 29.33
N LYS A 209 -18.26 11.89 29.49
CA LYS A 209 -18.73 11.39 30.79
C LYS A 209 -17.93 10.18 31.28
N ASN A 210 -17.18 9.52 30.39
CA ASN A 210 -16.40 8.34 30.75
C ASN A 210 -15.07 8.71 31.41
N THR A 211 -14.78 8.06 32.53
CA THR A 211 -13.52 8.23 33.27
C THR A 211 -12.36 7.50 32.61
N VAL A 212 -11.13 7.91 32.91
CA VAL A 212 -9.90 7.27 32.38
C VAL A 212 -9.85 5.74 32.65
N PRO A 213 -10.25 5.23 33.83
CA PRO A 213 -10.32 3.78 34.07
C PRO A 213 -11.28 3.04 33.13
N ILE A 214 -12.46 3.62 32.85
CA ILE A 214 -13.44 3.05 31.90
C ILE A 214 -12.81 2.99 30.51
N LYS A 215 -12.25 4.11 30.04
CA LYS A 215 -11.57 4.19 28.74
C LYS A 215 -10.43 3.19 28.59
N LYS A 216 -9.63 2.98 29.65
CA LYS A 216 -8.52 2.02 29.68
C LYS A 216 -9.00 0.57 29.65
N ASN A 217 -10.09 0.24 30.34
CA ASN A 217 -10.68 -1.09 30.33
C ASN A 217 -11.21 -1.44 28.93
N VAL A 218 -11.96 -0.53 28.29
CA VAL A 218 -12.47 -0.79 26.94
C VAL A 218 -11.34 -0.86 25.92
N LEU A 219 -10.28 -0.04 26.04
CA LEU A 219 -9.07 -0.15 25.21
C LEU A 219 -8.42 -1.54 25.32
N THR A 220 -8.35 -2.09 26.53
CA THR A 220 -7.74 -3.41 26.75
C THR A 220 -8.59 -4.51 26.13
N THR A 221 -9.93 -4.43 26.25
CA THR A 221 -10.86 -5.39 25.62
C THR A 221 -10.81 -5.31 24.10
N SER A 222 -10.82 -4.11 23.52
CA SER A 222 -10.77 -3.92 22.06
C SER A 222 -9.38 -4.17 21.50
N GLY A 223 -8.32 -3.85 22.25
CA GLY A 223 -6.95 -4.25 21.95
C GLY A 223 -6.76 -5.76 22.02
N LEU A 224 -7.41 -6.46 22.95
CA LEU A 224 -7.44 -7.93 23.01
C LEU A 224 -8.26 -8.54 21.87
N ALA A 225 -9.37 -7.92 21.44
CA ALA A 225 -10.15 -8.35 20.29
C ALA A 225 -9.40 -8.12 18.97
N ALA A 226 -8.76 -6.96 18.81
CA ALA A 226 -7.86 -6.65 17.70
C ALA A 226 -6.59 -7.51 17.75
N ASN A 227 -6.08 -7.86 18.93
CA ASN A 227 -4.99 -8.84 19.09
C ASN A 227 -5.46 -10.28 18.85
N ARG A 228 -6.73 -10.64 19.04
CA ARG A 228 -7.27 -11.93 18.59
C ARG A 228 -7.30 -11.94 17.06
N ALA A 229 -7.82 -10.87 16.43
CA ALA A 229 -7.76 -10.69 14.97
C ALA A 229 -6.32 -10.62 14.40
N GLY A 230 -5.35 -10.08 15.15
CA GLY A 230 -3.95 -9.85 14.73
C GLY A 230 -2.90 -10.71 15.44
N ARG A 231 -3.28 -11.86 16.00
CA ARG A 231 -2.34 -12.72 16.74
C ARG A 231 -1.34 -13.40 15.81
N SER A 232 -0.16 -13.73 16.36
CA SER A 232 0.97 -14.28 15.60
C SER A 232 0.55 -15.47 14.73
N SER A 233 1.25 -15.63 13.61
CA SER A 233 0.88 -16.57 12.59
C SER A 233 0.80 -18.04 13.08
N HIS A 234 1.37 -18.38 14.24
CA HIS A 234 1.16 -19.70 14.89
C HIS A 234 -0.23 -19.93 15.53
N GLN A 235 -0.92 -18.91 16.07
CA GLN A 235 -2.27 -19.06 16.65
C GLN A 235 -3.39 -18.79 15.65
N LEU A 236 -3.08 -18.07 14.57
CA LEU A 236 -3.96 -17.83 13.43
C LEU A 236 -4.50 -19.13 12.81
N LEU A 237 -3.80 -20.27 12.88
CA LEU A 237 -4.31 -21.56 12.37
C LEU A 237 -5.61 -22.05 13.02
N ALA A 238 -5.90 -21.62 14.26
CA ALA A 238 -7.14 -22.00 14.95
C ALA A 238 -8.32 -21.06 14.65
N GLU A 239 -8.07 -19.76 14.45
CA GLU A 239 -9.10 -18.75 14.13
C GLU A 239 -9.30 -18.53 12.62
N PHE A 240 -8.35 -18.94 11.76
CA PHE A 240 -8.46 -18.89 10.30
C PHE A 240 -9.62 -19.73 9.75
N ARG A 241 -10.16 -20.67 10.53
CA ARG A 241 -11.35 -21.45 10.15
C ARG A 241 -12.68 -20.69 10.24
N SER A 242 -12.77 -19.54 10.92
CA SER A 242 -14.10 -18.94 11.22
C SER A 242 -14.39 -17.56 10.63
N ARG A 243 -13.41 -16.66 10.42
CA ARG A 243 -13.73 -15.27 10.01
C ARG A 243 -12.86 -14.64 8.93
N ALA A 244 -11.55 -14.89 8.90
CA ALA A 244 -10.69 -14.27 7.89
C ALA A 244 -10.98 -14.81 6.48
N GLN A 245 -11.17 -16.12 6.32
CA GLN A 245 -11.49 -16.72 5.02
C GLN A 245 -12.85 -16.33 4.43
N GLU A 246 -13.66 -15.53 5.14
CA GLU A 246 -15.03 -15.28 4.71
C GLU A 246 -15.10 -14.45 3.42
N ASP A 247 -14.21 -13.49 3.20
CA ASP A 247 -14.24 -12.66 1.99
C ASP A 247 -13.87 -13.45 0.73
N SER A 248 -12.73 -14.15 0.72
CA SER A 248 -12.36 -15.00 -0.41
C SER A 248 -13.33 -16.17 -0.60
N ARG A 249 -13.85 -16.75 0.50
CA ARG A 249 -14.85 -17.82 0.42
C ARG A 249 -16.16 -17.32 -0.18
N ARG A 250 -16.72 -16.21 0.31
CA ARG A 250 -17.96 -15.62 -0.25
C ARG A 250 -17.77 -15.22 -1.70
N ARG A 251 -16.59 -14.68 -2.06
CA ARG A 251 -16.25 -14.40 -3.46
C ARG A 251 -16.24 -15.68 -4.29
N TYR A 252 -15.63 -16.75 -3.79
CA TYR A 252 -15.58 -18.03 -4.47
C TYR A 252 -16.98 -18.63 -4.66
N GLU A 253 -17.80 -18.64 -3.60
CA GLU A 253 -19.20 -19.07 -3.65
C GLU A 253 -19.98 -18.26 -4.70
N TRP A 254 -19.85 -16.93 -4.69
CA TRP A 254 -20.47 -16.07 -5.68
C TRP A 254 -20.01 -16.34 -7.12
N CYS A 255 -18.71 -16.54 -7.34
CA CYS A 255 -18.18 -16.90 -8.66
C CYS A 255 -18.70 -18.26 -9.17
N LEU A 256 -19.01 -19.19 -8.26
CA LEU A 256 -19.57 -20.49 -8.62
C LEU A 256 -21.08 -20.42 -8.90
N THR A 257 -21.82 -19.65 -8.12
CA THR A 257 -23.29 -19.64 -8.21
C THR A 257 -23.82 -18.65 -9.22
N GLY A 258 -23.10 -17.56 -9.53
CA GLY A 258 -23.60 -16.47 -10.39
C GLY A 258 -24.73 -15.65 -9.76
N ASP A 259 -25.47 -16.22 -8.81
CA ASP A 259 -26.50 -15.56 -8.03
C ASP A 259 -25.92 -14.91 -6.77
N LEU A 260 -26.36 -13.67 -6.50
CA LEU A 260 -26.22 -13.08 -5.17
C LEU A 260 -27.17 -13.84 -4.24
N PRO A 261 -26.69 -14.55 -3.20
CA PRO A 261 -27.59 -14.98 -2.15
C PRO A 261 -28.27 -13.73 -1.61
N CYS A 262 -29.61 -13.71 -1.67
CA CYS A 262 -30.44 -12.63 -1.17
C CYS A 262 -29.97 -12.27 0.24
N GLN A 263 -29.35 -11.09 0.41
CA GLN A 263 -29.05 -10.61 1.74
C GLN A 263 -30.38 -10.37 2.43
N ASP A 264 -30.74 -11.25 3.36
CA ASP A 264 -31.81 -10.98 4.32
C ASP A 264 -31.49 -9.60 4.92
N GLN A 265 -32.32 -8.61 4.61
CA GLN A 265 -32.24 -7.23 5.11
C GLN A 265 -32.60 -7.20 6.61
N ARG A 266 -31.97 -8.03 7.42
CA ARG A 266 -32.10 -8.06 8.86
C ARG A 266 -30.73 -7.99 9.51
N GLY A 267 -30.29 -6.75 9.66
CA GLY A 267 -29.55 -6.25 10.81
C GLY A 267 -28.18 -6.86 11.10
N CYS A 268 -27.12 -6.14 10.71
CA CYS A 268 -25.92 -5.93 11.52
C CYS A 268 -25.34 -4.53 11.22
#